data_AF-A0A5U8V6B7-F1
#
_entry.id   AF-A0A5U8V6B7-F1
#
_cell.length_a   1.000
_cell.length_b   1.000
_cell.length_c   1.000
_cell.angle_alpha   90.00
_cell.angle_beta   90.00
_cell.angle_gamma   90.00
#
_symmetry.space_group_name_H-M   'P 1'
#
loop_
_entity.id
_entity.type
_entity.pdbx_description
1 polymer ?
#
loop_
_entity_poly.entity_id
_entity_poly.type
_entity_poly.pdbx_seq_one_letter_code
_entity_poly.pdbx_strand_id
1 'polypeptide(L)'
;MNTVKPESIALFCLTPGGVALAKRLAAMLPLTCFTSEKLREEGFIPFDGGFANTARQAFTTYTALIFIGATGIAVRVLAPLVNDKFSDPAV
;
A
#
# COMPACT_ATOMS: atom_id res chain seq x y z
N MET A 1 -10.05 20.46 10.35
CA MET A 1 -9.60 19.24 9.63
C MET A 1 -9.01 18.33 10.68
N ASN A 2 -9.67 17.23 11.04
CA ASN A 2 -9.17 16.32 12.06
C ASN A 2 -8.03 15.49 11.44
N THR A 3 -6.80 15.72 11.87
CA THR A 3 -5.66 14.90 11.47
C THR A 3 -5.55 13.71 12.41
N VAL A 4 -6.27 12.64 12.09
CA VAL A 4 -6.14 11.35 12.79
C VAL A 4 -4.84 10.70 12.31
N LYS A 5 -4.03 10.16 13.22
CA LYS A 5 -2.86 9.35 12.84
C LYS A 5 -3.37 7.99 12.33
N PRO A 6 -2.95 7.51 11.15
CA PRO A 6 -3.29 6.16 10.70
C PRO A 6 -2.77 5.12 11.70
N GLU A 7 -3.63 4.20 12.12
CA GLU A 7 -3.26 3.13 13.05
C GLU A 7 -2.49 2.00 12.34
N SER A 8 -2.74 1.82 11.04
CA SER A 8 -2.07 0.84 10.19
C SER A 8 -1.91 1.37 8.76
N ILE A 9 -0.70 1.24 8.20
CA ILE A 9 -0.36 1.74 6.86
C ILE A 9 0.19 0.61 6.00
N ALA A 10 -0.49 0.28 4.91
CA ALA A 10 0.02 -0.64 3.90
C ALA A 10 0.76 0.14 2.81
N LEU A 11 1.99 -0.28 2.48
CA LEU A 11 2.76 0.30 1.38
C LEU A 11 2.94 -0.72 0.27
N PHE A 12 2.68 -0.32 -0.97
CA PHE A 12 2.89 -1.15 -2.15
C PHE A 12 3.98 -0.56 -3.03
N CYS A 13 4.95 -1.38 -3.44
CA CYS A 13 5.94 -0.99 -4.42
C CYS A 13 6.10 -2.05 -5.52
N LEU A 14 6.29 -1.58 -6.76
CA LEU A 14 6.24 -2.43 -7.96
C LEU A 14 7.55 -2.39 -8.78
N THR A 15 8.57 -1.68 -8.28
CA THR A 15 9.86 -1.51 -8.95
C THR A 15 11.00 -1.56 -7.93
N PRO A 16 12.24 -1.89 -8.35
CA PRO A 16 13.41 -1.84 -7.46
C PRO A 16 13.60 -0.46 -6.79
N GLY A 17 13.41 0.62 -7.55
CA GLY A 17 13.46 1.98 -6.99
C GLY A 17 12.35 2.24 -5.96
N GLY A 18 11.17 1.66 -6.17
CA GLY A 18 10.09 1.71 -5.20
C GLY A 18 10.39 0.95 -3.91
N VAL A 19 11.05 -0.20 -4.00
CA VAL A 19 11.54 -0.96 -2.83
C VAL A 19 12.58 -0.13 -2.05
N ALA A 20 13.51 0.53 -2.72
CA ALA A 20 14.49 1.39 -2.06
C ALA A 20 13.84 2.58 -1.34
N LEU A 21 12.83 3.21 -1.93
CA LEU A 21 12.06 4.26 -1.25
C LEU A 21 11.23 3.70 -0.08
N ALA A 22 10.59 2.55 -0.26
CA ALA A 22 9.83 1.86 0.79
C ALA A 22 10.68 1.57 2.03
N LYS A 23 11.90 1.05 1.84
CA LYS A 23 12.87 0.81 2.94
C LYS A 23 13.17 2.08 3.73
N ARG A 24 13.39 3.21 3.04
CA ARG A 24 13.63 4.50 3.71
C ARG A 24 12.42 4.98 4.52
N LEU A 25 11.22 4.82 3.97
CA LEU A 25 9.99 5.20 4.68
C LEU A 25 9.71 4.29 5.89
N ALA A 26 9.94 2.98 5.75
CA ALA A 26 9.75 2.00 6.83
C ALA A 26 10.67 2.23 8.03
N ALA A 27 11.82 2.90 7.84
CA ALA A 27 12.69 3.31 8.95
C ALA A 27 12.12 4.48 9.77
N MET A 28 11.12 5.21 9.25
CA MET A 28 10.54 6.41 9.87
C MET A 28 9.06 6.24 10.25
N LEU A 29 8.38 5.24 9.67
CA LEU A 29 6.94 5.03 9.80
C LEU A 29 6.66 3.53 10.04
N PRO A 30 5.63 3.20 10.85
CA PRO A 30 5.20 1.81 11.05
C PRO A 30 4.43 1.31 9.83
N LEU A 31 5.16 0.85 8.80
CA LEU A 31 4.59 0.42 7.52
C LEU A 31 4.59 -1.11 7.41
N THR A 32 3.51 -1.65 6.84
CA THR A 32 3.53 -3.01 6.28
C THR A 32 3.82 -2.93 4.79
N CYS A 33 5.02 -3.35 4.39
CA CYS A 33 5.51 -3.19 3.03
C CYS A 33 5.24 -4.44 2.19
N PHE A 34 4.55 -4.25 1.06
CA PHE A 34 4.21 -5.27 0.08
C PHE A 34 4.95 -5.07 -1.24
N THR A 35 5.45 -6.16 -1.82
CA THR A 35 6.09 -6.15 -3.15
C THR A 35 5.90 -7.50 -3.87
N SER A 36 6.35 -7.61 -5.12
CA SER A 36 6.35 -8.91 -5.81
C SER A 36 7.44 -9.82 -5.25
N GLU A 37 7.25 -11.14 -5.28
CA GLU A 37 8.28 -12.11 -4.82
C GLU A 37 9.66 -11.85 -5.46
N LYS A 38 9.70 -11.45 -6.74
CA LYS A 38 10.94 -11.14 -7.47
C LYS A 38 11.73 -9.96 -6.93
N LEU A 39 11.06 -9.05 -6.22
CA LEU A 39 11.63 -7.82 -5.67
C LEU A 39 11.66 -7.87 -4.14
N ARG A 40 11.43 -9.05 -3.56
CA ARG A 40 11.28 -9.22 -2.13
C ARG A 40 12.61 -8.97 -1.43
N GLU A 41 12.49 -8.30 -0.30
CA GLU A 41 13.56 -7.96 0.62
C GLU A 41 13.13 -8.37 2.03
N GLU A 42 14.09 -8.43 2.95
CA GLU A 42 13.77 -8.71 4.36
C GLU A 42 12.75 -7.69 4.91
N GLY A 43 11.74 -8.20 5.62
CA GLY A 43 10.64 -7.38 6.14
C GLY A 43 9.52 -7.04 5.14
N PHE A 44 9.66 -7.41 3.87
CA PHE A 44 8.59 -7.24 2.86
C PHE A 44 7.73 -8.50 2.73
N ILE A 45 6.43 -8.29 2.62
CA ILE A 45 5.43 -9.33 2.39
C ILE A 45 5.18 -9.44 0.88
N PRO A 46 5.23 -10.63 0.28
CA PRO A 46 4.90 -10.79 -1.12
C PRO A 46 3.40 -10.57 -1.37
N PHE A 47 3.02 -10.15 -2.57
CA PHE A 47 1.62 -10.06 -2.94
C PHE A 47 0.91 -11.43 -2.89
N ASP A 48 -0.15 -11.53 -2.10
CA ASP A 48 -1.09 -12.66 -2.16
C ASP A 48 -2.05 -12.50 -3.34
N GLY A 49 -2.09 -13.47 -4.25
CA GLY A 49 -2.91 -13.43 -5.46
C GLY A 49 -2.55 -12.30 -6.44
N GLY A 50 -1.36 -11.70 -6.29
CA GLY A 50 -0.88 -10.58 -7.10
C GLY A 50 -1.33 -9.20 -6.59
N PHE A 51 -0.69 -8.15 -7.12
CA PHE A 51 -0.85 -6.76 -6.64
C PHE A 51 -2.31 -6.33 -6.45
N ALA A 52 -3.16 -6.57 -7.44
CA ALA A 52 -4.54 -6.13 -7.39
C ALA A 52 -5.34 -6.82 -6.27
N ASN A 53 -5.09 -8.11 -6.01
CA ASN A 53 -5.76 -8.82 -4.92
C ASN A 53 -5.29 -8.33 -3.55
N THR A 54 -3.97 -8.22 -3.35
CA THR A 54 -3.40 -7.72 -2.09
C THR A 54 -3.83 -6.28 -1.80
N ALA A 55 -3.86 -5.40 -2.80
CA ALA A 55 -4.32 -4.02 -2.64
C ALA A 55 -5.81 -3.94 -2.28
N ARG A 56 -6.66 -4.83 -2.83
CA ARG A 56 -8.08 -4.92 -2.45
C ARG A 56 -8.26 -5.35 -1.01
N GLN A 57 -7.54 -6.37 -0.57
CA GLN A 57 -7.55 -6.82 0.81
C GLN A 57 -7.06 -5.73 1.76
N ALA A 58 -6.00 -5.01 1.37
CA ALA A 58 -5.48 -3.92 2.19
C ALA A 58 -6.45 -2.74 2.29
N PHE A 59 -7.18 -2.43 1.22
CA PHE A 59 -8.19 -1.36 1.22
C PHE A 59 -9.30 -1.59 2.25
N THR A 60 -9.56 -2.84 2.65
CA THR A 60 -10.58 -3.16 3.65
C THR A 60 -10.03 -3.41 5.05
N THR A 61 -8.70 -3.48 5.24
CA THR A 61 -8.06 -3.90 6.49
C THR A 61 -7.08 -2.89 7.07
N TYR A 62 -6.57 -1.95 6.26
CA TYR A 62 -5.66 -0.90 6.69
C TYR A 62 -6.36 0.45 6.73
N THR A 63 -5.88 1.35 7.59
CA THR A 63 -6.42 2.72 7.71
C THR A 63 -5.85 3.68 6.68
N ALA A 64 -4.69 3.37 6.10
CA ALA A 64 -4.09 4.12 5.01
C ALA A 64 -3.27 3.22 4.09
N LEU A 65 -3.20 3.59 2.82
CA LEU A 65 -2.41 2.92 1.80
C LEU A 65 -1.41 3.92 1.20
N ILE A 66 -0.23 3.43 0.83
CA ILE A 66 0.79 4.19 0.09
C ILE A 66 1.16 3.40 -1.15
N PHE A 67 1.06 4.01 -2.33
CA PHE A 67 1.47 3.39 -3.59
C PHE A 67 2.74 4.05 -4.13
N ILE A 68 3.83 3.31 -4.19
CA ILE A 68 5.06 3.70 -4.87
C ILE A 68 5.11 3.02 -6.24
N GLY A 69 4.57 3.70 -7.25
CA GLY A 69 4.52 3.21 -8.61
C GLY A 69 3.72 4.13 -9.53
N ALA A 70 3.31 3.62 -10.68
CA ALA A 70 2.49 4.37 -11.62
C ALA A 70 1.09 4.61 -11.04
N THR A 71 0.68 5.86 -10.86
CA THR A 71 -0.64 6.23 -10.31
C THR A 71 -1.80 5.53 -11.03
N GLY A 72 -1.67 5.31 -12.34
CA GLY A 72 -2.71 4.65 -13.13
C GLY A 72 -3.02 3.20 -12.73
N ILE A 73 -2.07 2.44 -12.16
CA ILE A 73 -2.39 1.08 -11.68
C ILE A 73 -3.12 1.13 -10.34
N ALA A 74 -2.71 2.04 -9.45
CA ALA A 74 -3.39 2.25 -8.18
C ALA A 74 -4.85 2.66 -8.41
N VAL A 75 -5.09 3.69 -9.24
CA VAL A 75 -6.45 4.16 -9.54
C VAL A 75 -7.32 3.06 -10.15
N ARG A 76 -6.83 2.29 -11.12
CA ARG A 76 -7.63 1.21 -11.74
C ARG A 76 -7.99 0.08 -10.76
N VAL A 77 -7.11 -0.22 -9.81
CA VAL A 77 -7.35 -1.26 -8.81
C VAL A 77 -8.32 -0.77 -7.73
N LEU A 78 -8.20 0.49 -7.30
CA LEU A 78 -9.00 1.06 -6.21
C LEU A 78 -10.34 1.61 -6.65
N ALA A 79 -10.48 2.11 -7.88
CA ALA A 79 -11.73 2.68 -8.39
C ALA A 79 -13.00 1.83 -8.12
N PRO A 80 -13.00 0.50 -8.30
CA PRO A 80 -14.18 -0.32 -7.98
C PRO A 80 -14.42 -0.56 -6.48
N LEU A 81 -13.49 -0.16 -5.60
CA LEU A 81 -13.57 -0.34 -4.15
C LEU A 81 -14.01 0.91 -3.41
N VAL A 82 -13.79 2.08 -4.00
CA VAL A 82 -14.20 3.37 -3.42
C VAL A 82 -15.71 3.34 -3.21
N ASN A 83 -16.13 3.61 -1.98
CA ASN A 83 -17.51 3.47 -1.54
C ASN A 83 -17.95 4.67 -0.70
N ASP A 84 -17.24 5.02 0.37
CA ASP A 84 -17.60 6.13 1.25
C ASP A 84 -16.39 6.93 1.73
N LYS A 85 -16.47 8.25 1.56
CA LYS A 85 -15.37 9.18 1.86
C LYS A 85 -14.99 9.25 3.34
N PHE A 86 -15.85 8.80 4.26
CA PHE A 86 -15.61 8.85 5.70
C PHE A 86 -15.06 7.53 6.23
N SER A 87 -15.35 6.40 5.57
CA SER A 87 -14.87 5.08 6.00
C SER A 87 -13.74 4.51 5.15
N ASP A 88 -13.65 4.89 3.88
CA ASP A 88 -12.58 4.41 3.00
C ASP A 88 -11.21 4.86 3.53
N PRO A 89 -10.17 4.01 3.42
CA PRO A 89 -8.85 4.38 3.90
C PRO A 89 -8.26 5.55 3.11
N ALA A 90 -7.36 6.30 3.75
CA ALA A 90 -6.55 7.28 3.05
C ALA A 90 -5.64 6.59 2.02
N VAL A 91 -5.40 7.22 0.87
CA VAL A 91 -4.55 6.70 -0.21
C VAL A 91 -3.57 7.77 -0.67
#